data_AF-A0A7X4Z3J3-F1
#
_entry.id   AF-A0A7X4Z3J3-F1
#
_cell.length_a   1.000
_cell.length_b   1.000
_cell.length_c   1.000
_cell.angle_alpha   90.00
_cell.angle_beta   90.00
_cell.angle_gamma   90.00
#
_symmetry.space_group_name_H-M   'P 1'
#
loop_
_entity.id
_entity.type
_entity.pdbx_description
1 polymer ?
#
loop_
_entity_poly.entity_id
_entity_poly.type
_entity_poly.pdbx_seq_one_letter_code
_entity_poly.pdbx_strand_id
1 'polypeptide(L)'
;MMLYPVLSFCVGTFFLYTDIRSILAETGCGKCNHIILLIFFTMLANADDWVEMEVFGKEHENFLRNYLELPNGIPSHDTIQRVFAMVPSEFLESFQRKWNEMSNSDEGD
;
A
#
# COMPACT_ATOMS: atom_id res chain seq x y z
N MET A 1 7.70 -21.34 13.85
CA MET A 1 7.76 -20.98 12.43
C MET A 1 6.53 -20.11 12.15
N MET A 2 6.75 -18.88 11.69
CA MET A 2 5.74 -17.82 11.44
C MET A 2 5.12 -17.11 12.66
N LEU A 3 5.92 -16.43 13.48
CA LEU A 3 5.42 -15.52 14.53
C LEU A 3 6.04 -14.10 14.51
N TYR A 4 6.66 -13.70 13.40
CA TYR A 4 7.01 -12.30 13.11
C TYR A 4 6.57 -12.05 11.67
N PRO A 5 5.64 -11.10 11.40
CA PRO A 5 5.97 -9.68 11.53
C PRO A 5 4.83 -8.73 11.98
N VAL A 6 3.75 -9.19 12.62
CA VAL A 6 2.68 -8.26 13.07
C VAL A 6 3.15 -7.24 14.12
N LEU A 7 4.23 -7.53 14.86
CA LEU A 7 4.85 -6.60 15.82
C LEU A 7 5.96 -5.72 15.21
N SER A 8 6.58 -6.11 14.08
CA SER A 8 7.47 -5.24 13.29
C SER A 8 6.66 -4.22 12.47
N PHE A 9 5.38 -4.54 12.22
CA PHE A 9 4.41 -3.63 11.63
C PHE A 9 4.27 -2.35 12.47
N CYS A 10 3.99 -2.42 13.77
CA CYS A 10 3.57 -1.23 14.53
C CYS A 10 4.50 0.02 14.50
N VAL A 11 5.83 -0.12 14.32
CA VAL A 11 6.73 1.04 14.18
C VAL A 11 7.02 1.38 12.71
N GLY A 12 7.21 0.36 11.86
CA GLY A 12 7.44 0.54 10.43
C GLY A 12 6.22 1.07 9.70
N THR A 13 5.02 0.53 9.95
CA THR A 13 3.79 0.93 9.28
C THR A 13 3.39 2.37 9.59
N PHE A 14 3.79 2.93 10.74
CA PHE A 14 3.48 4.32 11.07
C PHE A 14 4.35 5.29 10.25
N PHE A 15 5.67 5.07 10.21
CA PHE A 15 6.61 5.87 9.40
C PHE A 15 6.31 5.74 7.91
N LEU A 16 6.10 4.50 7.46
CA LEU A 16 5.78 4.16 6.08
C LEU A 16 4.42 4.71 5.66
N TYR A 17 3.42 4.72 6.55
CA TYR A 17 2.13 5.38 6.29
C TYR A 17 2.29 6.90 6.16
N THR A 18 3.07 7.55 7.02
CA THR A 18 3.30 9.01 6.92
C THR A 18 4.09 9.39 5.67
N ASP A 19 5.09 8.61 5.29
CA ASP A 19 5.88 8.85 4.08
C ASP A 19 5.07 8.59 2.82
N ILE A 20 4.34 7.47 2.75
CA ILE A 20 3.48 7.17 1.59
C ILE A 20 2.33 8.16 1.48
N ARG A 21 1.74 8.57 2.59
CA ARG A 21 0.70 9.60 2.57
C ARG A 21 1.25 10.94 2.09
N SER A 22 2.51 11.27 2.39
CA SER A 22 3.16 12.48 1.86
C SER A 22 3.41 12.37 0.35
N ILE A 23 3.86 11.20 -0.14
CA ILE A 23 4.02 10.91 -1.58
C ILE A 23 2.68 11.01 -2.32
N LEU A 24 1.62 10.46 -1.73
CA LEU A 24 0.25 10.48 -2.28
C LEU A 24 -0.41 11.87 -2.17
N ALA A 25 0.02 12.71 -1.22
CA ALA A 25 -0.45 14.09 -1.07
C ALA A 25 0.15 15.02 -2.13
N GLU A 26 1.41 14.80 -2.52
CA GLU A 26 2.09 15.57 -3.57
C GLU A 26 1.50 15.33 -4.97
N THR A 27 0.82 14.20 -5.20
CA THR A 27 0.36 13.80 -6.54
C THR A 27 -1.10 14.12 -6.87
N GLY A 28 -1.83 14.82 -6.00
CA GLY A 28 -3.12 15.46 -6.34
C GLY A 28 -4.30 14.54 -6.66
N CYS A 29 -4.13 13.21 -6.68
CA CYS A 29 -5.18 12.25 -7.04
C CYS A 29 -5.87 11.66 -5.80
N GLY A 30 -6.67 12.49 -5.10
CA GLY A 30 -7.30 12.11 -3.83
C GLY A 30 -8.18 10.86 -3.85
N LYS A 31 -8.70 10.42 -5.01
CA LYS A 31 -9.60 9.25 -5.12
C LYS A 31 -8.88 7.91 -5.29
N CYS A 32 -7.71 7.90 -5.93
CA CYS A 32 -6.94 6.67 -6.17
C CYS A 32 -6.02 6.31 -4.99
N ASN A 33 -5.80 7.25 -4.08
CA ASN A 33 -4.88 7.10 -2.95
C ASN A 33 -5.19 5.89 -2.06
N HIS A 34 -6.48 5.60 -1.83
CA HIS A 34 -6.86 4.49 -0.94
C HIS A 34 -6.56 3.11 -1.55
N ILE A 35 -6.65 2.98 -2.87
CA ILE A 35 -6.41 1.71 -3.57
C ILE A 35 -4.91 1.46 -3.69
N ILE A 36 -4.12 2.49 -3.94
CA ILE A 36 -2.65 2.36 -3.93
C ILE A 36 -2.13 1.98 -2.55
N LEU A 37 -2.68 2.57 -1.48
CA LEU A 37 -2.36 2.16 -0.11
C LEU A 37 -2.75 0.70 0.16
N LEU A 38 -3.91 0.24 -0.34
CA LEU A 38 -4.32 -1.16 -0.22
C LEU A 38 -3.31 -2.11 -0.89
N ILE A 39 -2.94 -1.84 -2.15
CA ILE A 39 -1.92 -2.62 -2.90
C ILE A 39 -0.61 -2.67 -2.13
N PHE A 40 -0.25 -1.55 -1.50
CA PHE A 40 0.97 -1.48 -0.73
C PHE A 40 0.92 -2.32 0.55
N PHE A 41 -0.19 -2.27 1.30
CA PHE A 41 -0.40 -3.11 2.46
C PHE A 41 -0.35 -4.60 2.11
N THR A 42 -0.89 -4.98 0.95
CA THR A 42 -0.87 -6.37 0.47
C THR A 42 0.52 -6.80 0.05
N MET A 43 1.31 -5.93 -0.61
CA MET A 43 2.72 -6.20 -0.93
C MET A 43 3.56 -6.41 0.34
N LEU A 44 3.34 -5.63 1.40
CA LEU A 44 4.00 -5.85 2.70
C LEU A 44 3.59 -7.18 3.36
N ALA A 45 2.38 -7.64 3.08
CA ALA A 45 1.88 -8.93 3.52
C ALA A 45 2.33 -10.09 2.60
N ASN A 46 3.18 -9.81 1.61
CA ASN A 46 3.68 -10.78 0.63
C ASN A 46 2.55 -11.41 -0.21
N ALA A 47 1.49 -10.65 -0.47
CA ALA A 47 0.44 -10.99 -1.43
C ALA A 47 0.79 -10.38 -2.79
N ASP A 48 1.14 -11.25 -3.73
CA ASP A 48 1.73 -10.88 -5.02
C ASP A 48 0.71 -10.92 -6.17
N ASP A 49 -0.46 -11.55 -5.97
CA ASP A 49 -1.55 -11.63 -6.95
C ASP A 49 -2.75 -10.73 -6.58
N TRP A 50 -3.43 -10.20 -7.59
CA TRP A 50 -4.59 -9.32 -7.42
C TRP A 50 -5.72 -10.00 -6.63
N VAL A 51 -5.89 -11.32 -6.81
CA VAL A 51 -6.86 -12.12 -6.06
C VAL A 51 -6.46 -12.20 -4.58
N GLU A 52 -5.18 -12.40 -4.28
CA GLU A 52 -4.67 -12.40 -2.90
C GLU A 52 -4.83 -11.02 -2.26
N MET A 53 -4.62 -9.93 -3.01
CA MET A 53 -4.86 -8.57 -2.52
C MET A 53 -6.32 -8.34 -2.11
N GLU A 54 -7.26 -8.83 -2.92
CA GLU A 54 -8.69 -8.77 -2.60
C GLU A 54 -9.03 -9.58 -1.34
N VAL A 55 -8.51 -10.80 -1.24
CA VAL A 55 -8.72 -11.68 -0.08
C VAL A 55 -8.14 -11.03 1.18
N PHE A 56 -6.90 -10.56 1.13
CA PHE A 56 -6.25 -9.87 2.24
C PHE A 56 -7.05 -8.63 2.67
N GLY A 57 -7.51 -7.83 1.70
CA GLY A 57 -8.32 -6.66 1.96
C GLY A 57 -9.61 -7.00 2.71
N LYS A 58 -10.31 -8.07 2.29
CA LYS A 58 -11.53 -8.56 2.95
C LYS A 58 -11.25 -9.11 4.34
N GLU A 59 -10.18 -9.87 4.53
CA GLU A 59 -9.80 -10.43 5.83
C GLU A 59 -9.38 -9.35 6.84
N HIS A 60 -8.71 -8.30 6.36
CA HIS A 60 -8.17 -7.21 7.18
C HIS A 60 -8.97 -5.91 7.05
N GLU A 61 -10.23 -5.97 6.59
CA GLU A 61 -11.06 -4.79 6.33
C GLU A 61 -11.17 -3.88 7.56
N ASN A 62 -11.37 -4.48 8.74
CA ASN A 62 -11.47 -3.74 10.01
C ASN A 62 -10.19 -2.98 10.35
N PHE A 63 -9.02 -3.54 10.02
CA PHE A 63 -7.73 -2.87 10.20
C PHE A 63 -7.57 -1.74 9.18
N LEU A 64 -7.84 -2.03 7.91
CA LEU A 64 -7.73 -1.09 6.80
C LEU A 64 -8.64 0.12 6.98
N ARG A 65 -9.84 -0.04 7.53
CA ARG A 65 -10.78 1.04 7.84
C ARG A 65 -10.23 2.09 8.81
N ASN A 66 -9.20 1.76 9.61
CA ASN A 66 -8.54 2.73 10.49
C ASN A 66 -7.59 3.67 9.73
N TYR A 67 -7.14 3.27 8.53
CA TYR A 67 -6.16 3.98 7.71
C TYR A 67 -6.74 4.49 6.38
N LEU A 68 -7.79 3.83 5.88
CA LEU A 68 -8.44 4.03 4.59
C LEU A 68 -9.93 4.30 4.79
N GLU A 69 -10.41 5.39 4.20
CA GLU A 69 -11.84 5.64 4.12
C GLU A 69 -12.40 4.89 2.90
N LEU A 70 -12.95 3.71 3.14
CA LEU A 70 -13.59 2.86 2.12
C LEU A 70 -15.11 2.84 2.33
N PRO A 71 -15.85 3.90 1.94
CA PRO A 71 -17.30 3.95 2.13
C PRO A 71 -18.03 2.82 1.37
N ASN A 72 -17.43 2.29 0.31
CA ASN A 72 -17.96 1.19 -0.50
C ASN A 72 -17.30 -0.17 -0.19
N GLY A 73 -16.46 -0.25 0.85
CA GLY A 73 -15.72 -1.47 1.20
C GLY A 73 -14.51 -1.74 0.30
N ILE A 74 -14.01 -2.98 0.38
CA ILE A 74 -12.81 -3.42 -0.34
C ILE A 74 -13.12 -3.63 -1.83
N PRO A 75 -12.37 -3.00 -2.75
CA PRO A 75 -12.55 -3.19 -4.18
C PRO A 75 -12.19 -4.62 -4.62
N SER A 76 -12.84 -5.11 -5.69
CA SER A 76 -12.46 -6.39 -6.31
C SER A 76 -11.11 -6.32 -7.01
N HIS A 77 -10.48 -7.47 -7.25
CA HIS A 77 -9.23 -7.57 -8.02
C HIS A 77 -9.27 -6.83 -9.37
N ASP A 78 -10.38 -6.92 -10.13
CA ASP A 78 -10.57 -6.15 -11.37
C ASP A 78 -10.51 -4.63 -11.15
N THR A 79 -11.08 -4.15 -10.05
CA THR A 79 -11.11 -2.73 -9.70
C THR A 79 -9.73 -2.25 -9.29
N ILE A 80 -9.01 -3.06 -8.51
CA ILE A 80 -7.63 -2.81 -8.11
C ILE A 80 -6.74 -2.70 -9.35
N GLN A 81 -6.81 -3.67 -10.25
CA GLN A 81 -6.04 -3.67 -11.50
C GLN A 81 -6.36 -2.46 -12.39
N ARG A 82 -7.64 -2.11 -12.56
CA ARG A 82 -8.03 -0.94 -13.37
C ARG A 82 -7.52 0.37 -12.78
N VAL A 83 -7.59 0.52 -11.46
CA VAL A 83 -7.11 1.74 -10.80
C VAL A 83 -5.60 1.82 -10.88
N PHE A 84 -4.90 0.71 -10.68
CA PHE A 84 -3.45 0.65 -10.89
C PHE A 84 -3.06 1.03 -12.33
N ALA A 85 -3.81 0.54 -13.33
CA ALA A 85 -3.58 0.88 -14.74
C ALA A 85 -3.93 2.34 -15.10
N MET A 86 -4.80 3.00 -14.33
CA MET A 86 -5.15 4.41 -14.51
C MET A 86 -4.18 5.37 -13.81
N VAL A 87 -3.28 4.85 -12.98
CA VAL A 87 -2.29 5.65 -12.29
C VAL A 87 -1.24 6.12 -13.30
N PRO A 88 -0.90 7.42 -13.32
CA PRO A 88 0.11 7.94 -14.24
C PRO A 88 1.47 7.26 -14.00
N SER A 89 2.18 6.96 -15.08
CA SER A 89 3.52 6.35 -15.00
C SER A 89 4.50 7.18 -14.17
N GLU A 90 4.40 8.51 -14.22
CA GLU A 90 5.19 9.43 -13.40
C GLU A 90 5.01 9.20 -11.89
N PHE A 91 3.80 8.80 -11.46
CA PHE A 91 3.55 8.41 -10.07
C PHE A 91 4.27 7.11 -9.74
N LEU A 92 4.16 6.09 -10.60
CA LEU A 92 4.80 4.80 -10.38
C LEU A 92 6.32 4.95 -10.31
N GLU A 93 6.90 5.76 -11.19
CA GLU A 93 8.34 6.06 -11.19
C GLU A 93 8.78 6.81 -9.92
N SER A 94 8.02 7.83 -9.51
CA SER A 94 8.32 8.59 -8.29
C SER A 94 8.17 7.73 -7.04
N PHE A 95 7.15 6.88 -7.00
CA PHE A 95 6.89 5.92 -5.94
C PHE A 95 8.01 4.87 -5.87
N GLN A 96 8.37 4.25 -7.00
CA GLN A 96 9.41 3.24 -7.07
C GLN A 96 10.80 3.82 -6.73
N ARG A 97 11.11 5.04 -7.17
CA ARG A 97 12.35 5.72 -6.78
C ARG A 97 12.43 5.89 -5.27
N LYS A 98 11.36 6.39 -4.65
CA LYS A 98 11.33 6.63 -3.20
C LYS A 98 11.32 5.34 -2.40
N TRP A 99 10.67 4.29 -2.92
CA TRP A 99 10.74 2.94 -2.39
C TRP A 99 12.17 2.40 -2.40
N ASN A 100 12.87 2.56 -3.52
CA ASN A 100 14.27 2.16 -3.62
C ASN A 100 15.15 2.97 -2.66
N GLU A 101 14.93 4.28 -2.51
CA GLU A 101 15.67 5.11 -1.54
C GLU A 101 15.48 4.59 -0.10
N MET A 102 14.25 4.23 0.28
CA MET A 102 13.96 3.63 1.59
C MET A 102 14.58 2.24 1.76
N SER A 103 14.64 1.43 0.68
CA SER A 103 15.23 0.08 0.75
C SER A 103 16.76 0.10 0.71
N ASN A 104 17.39 1.13 0.15
CA ASN A 104 18.84 1.25 0.07
C ASN A 104 19.47 1.89 1.33
N SER A 105 18.68 2.33 2.31
CA SER A 105 19.22 2.85 3.57
C SER A 105 19.73 1.77 4.54
N ASP A 106 19.53 0.48 4.24
CA ASP A 106 19.95 -0.65 5.09
C ASP A 106 21.24 -1.36 4.62
N GLU A 107 21.93 -0.87 3.57
CA GLU A 107 23.20 -1.47 3.08
C GLU A 107 24.44 -0.56 3.24
N GLY A 108 24.38 0.46 4.10
CA GLY A 108 25.51 1.38 4.33
C GLY A 108 25.89 1.55 5.79
N ASP A 109 26.91 0.78 6.20
CA ASP A 109 27.73 0.82 7.44
C ASP A 109 27.23 0.12 8.72
#